data_AF-A0A7K2VHR5-F1
#
_entry.id   AF-A0A7K2VHR5-F1
#
_cell.length_a   1.000
_cell.length_b   1.000
_cell.length_c   1.000
_cell.angle_alpha   90.00
_cell.angle_beta   90.00
_cell.angle_gamma   90.00
#
_symmetry.space_group_name_H-M   'P 1'
#
loop_
_entity.id
_entity.type
_entity.pdbx_description
1 polymer ?
#
loop_
_entity_poly.entity_id
_entity_poly.type
_entity_poly.pdbx_seq_one_letter_code
_entity_poly.pdbx_strand_id
1 'polypeptide(L)' 'RPGVAGADTHLAGGRTSPRLRAGLRLEPDASPAATLADFSARPLTAARDSTGLESLPTEVRLKRVRHKADRVS' A
#
# COMPACT_ATOMS: atom_id res chain seq x y z
N ARG A 1 -4.14 9.45 2.77
CA ARG A 1 -5.29 8.74 2.16
C ARG A 1 -6.21 8.30 3.29
N PRO A 2 -7.54 8.28 3.13
CA PRO A 2 -8.44 7.83 4.20
C PRO A 2 -8.09 6.39 4.61
N GLY A 3 -7.94 6.15 5.91
CA GLY A 3 -7.65 4.83 6.47
C GLY A 3 -6.19 4.35 6.41
N VAL A 4 -5.23 5.17 5.94
CA VAL A 4 -3.80 4.82 5.94
C VAL A 4 -3.03 5.78 6.86
N ALA A 5 -2.54 5.24 7.97
CA ALA A 5 -1.69 5.90 8.97
C ALA A 5 -0.31 6.27 8.42
N GLY A 6 0.20 5.44 7.51
CA GLY A 6 1.52 5.61 6.92
C GLY A 6 1.73 4.68 5.74
N ALA A 7 2.54 5.11 4.80
CA ALA A 7 2.89 4.32 3.62
C ALA A 7 4.39 4.42 3.36
N ASP A 8 5.00 3.26 3.12
CA ASP A 8 6.36 3.13 2.60
C ASP A 8 6.29 2.46 1.24
N THR A 9 6.97 3.03 0.24
CA THR A 9 7.00 2.50 -1.11
C THR A 9 8.43 2.48 -1.63
N HIS A 10 8.84 1.33 -2.15
CA HIS A 10 10.16 1.14 -2.71
C HIS A 10 10.06 0.47 -4.07
N LEU A 11 10.64 1.12 -5.09
CA LEU A 11 10.80 0.55 -6.41
C LEU A 11 12.20 -0.06 -6.50
N ALA A 12 12.26 -1.39 -6.56
CA ALA A 12 13.50 -2.14 -6.64
C ALA A 12 13.66 -2.82 -8.00
N GLY A 13 14.85 -3.34 -8.30
CA GLY A 13 15.12 -4.08 -9.54
C GLY A 13 15.80 -3.23 -10.61
N GLY A 14 16.00 -3.84 -11.78
CA GLY A 14 16.67 -3.21 -12.92
C GLY A 14 15.73 -2.34 -13.75
N ARG A 15 16.29 -1.51 -14.63
CA ARG A 15 15.55 -0.56 -15.47
C ARG A 15 14.43 -1.19 -16.31
N THR A 16 14.60 -2.44 -16.74
CA THR A 16 13.64 -3.19 -17.58
C THR A 16 12.78 -4.18 -16.80
N SER A 17 12.99 -4.33 -15.49
CA SER A 17 12.23 -5.26 -14.66
C SER A 17 12.13 -4.74 -13.21
N PRO A 18 11.56 -3.54 -13.02
CA PRO A 18 11.31 -3.02 -11.68
C PRO A 18 10.25 -3.85 -10.97
N ARG A 19 10.31 -3.83 -9.64
CA ARG A 19 9.37 -4.47 -8.72
C ARG A 19 8.98 -3.46 -7.66
N LEU A 20 7.69 -3.29 -7.46
CA LEU A 20 7.16 -2.40 -6.44
C LEU A 20 6.96 -3.17 -5.13
N ARG A 21 7.45 -2.60 -4.04
CA ARG A 21 7.14 -3.05 -2.67
C ARG A 21 6.46 -1.91 -1.93
N ALA A 22 5.30 -2.17 -1.35
CA ALA A 22 4.55 -1.20 -0.58
C ALA A 22 4.20 -1.74 0.80
N GLY A 23 4.58 -1.02 1.85
CA GLY A 23 4.06 -1.20 3.21
C GLY A 23 2.97 -0.18 3.48
N LEU A 24 1.77 -0.64 3.83
CA LEU A 24 0.67 0.22 4.23
C LEU A 24 0.33 -0.04 5.68
N ARG A 25 0.51 0.99 6.51
CA ARG A 25 0.07 1.01 7.89
C ARG A 25 -1.35 1.56 7.91
N LEU A 26 -2.29 0.74 8.37
CA LEU A 26 -3.70 1.06 8.39
C LEU A 26 -4.05 1.79 9.68
N GLU A 27 -4.95 2.77 9.57
CA GLU A 27 -5.66 3.30 10.74
C GLU A 27 -6.43 2.18 11.45
N PRO A 28 -6.74 2.33 12.75
CA PRO A 28 -7.30 1.24 13.56
C PRO A 28 -8.63 0.68 13.03
N ASP A 29 -9.48 1.56 12.50
CA ASP A 29 -10.82 1.30 11.96
C ASP A 29 -10.83 1.04 10.44
N ALA A 30 -9.66 1.12 9.79
CA ALA A 30 -9.59 0.99 8.34
C ALA A 30 -9.77 -0.46 7.86
N SER A 31 -10.56 -0.61 6.80
CA SER A 31 -10.76 -1.89 6.11
C SER A 31 -9.56 -2.22 5.22
N PRO A 32 -8.83 -3.34 5.48
CA PRO A 32 -7.68 -3.74 4.66
C PRO A 32 -8.06 -3.98 3.19
N ALA A 33 -9.24 -4.55 2.95
CA ALA A 33 -9.72 -4.82 1.59
C ALA A 33 -10.00 -3.51 0.83
N ALA A 34 -10.66 -2.54 1.47
CA ALA A 34 -10.91 -1.24 0.87
C ALA A 34 -9.60 -0.48 0.61
N THR A 35 -8.65 -0.53 1.56
CA THR A 35 -7.33 0.10 1.37
C THR A 35 -6.54 -0.56 0.23
N LEU A 36 -6.55 -1.89 0.12
CA LEU A 36 -5.86 -2.59 -0.96
C LEU A 36 -6.48 -2.29 -2.32
N ALA A 37 -7.82 -2.26 -2.40
CA ALA A 37 -8.54 -1.88 -3.62
C ALA A 37 -8.20 -0.44 -4.04
N ASP A 38 -8.19 0.49 -3.10
CA ASP A 38 -7.83 1.87 -3.34
C ASP A 38 -6.38 2.04 -3.81
N PHE A 39 -5.45 1.33 -3.17
CA PHE A 39 -4.04 1.31 -3.55
C PHE A 39 -3.84 0.76 -4.96
N SER A 40 -4.57 -0.31 -5.30
CA SER A 40 -4.47 -0.97 -6.61
C SER A 40 -5.05 -0.12 -7.72
N ALA A 41 -6.18 0.55 -7.48
CA ALA A 41 -6.87 1.34 -8.48
C ALA A 41 -6.17 2.67 -8.81
N ARG A 42 -5.44 3.24 -7.84
CA ARG A 42 -4.88 4.59 -7.95
C ARG A 42 -3.34 4.59 -7.93
N PRO A 43 -2.64 4.45 -6.79
CA PRO A 43 -1.17 4.47 -6.74
C PRO A 43 -0.50 3.47 -7.66
N LEU A 44 -1.00 2.23 -7.68
CA LEU A 44 -0.39 1.17 -8.49
C LEU A 44 -0.60 1.43 -9.99
N THR A 45 -1.78 1.90 -10.40
CA THR A 45 -2.03 2.33 -11.79
C THR A 45 -1.06 3.45 -12.19
N ALA A 46 -0.94 4.51 -11.38
CA ALA A 46 -0.02 5.60 -11.67
C ALA A 46 1.46 5.16 -11.74
N ALA A 47 1.86 4.19 -10.90
CA ALA A 47 3.20 3.62 -10.95
C ALA A 47 3.44 2.80 -12.24
N ARG A 48 2.42 2.08 -12.74
CA ARG A 48 2.49 1.37 -14.03
C ARG A 48 2.63 2.36 -15.18
N ASP A 49 1.78 3.38 -15.20
CA ASP A 49 1.81 4.43 -16.23
C ASP A 49 3.18 5.14 -16.24
N SER A 50 3.75 5.41 -15.06
CA SER A 50 5.05 6.08 -14.93
C SER A 50 6.24 5.21 -15.32
N THR A 51 6.14 3.89 -15.16
CA THR A 51 7.19 2.96 -15.55
C THR A 51 7.08 2.52 -17.00
N GLY A 52 5.93 2.75 -17.65
CA GLY A 52 5.68 2.38 -19.05
C GLY A 52 5.70 0.87 -19.28
N LEU A 53 5.46 0.07 -18.23
CA LEU A 53 5.52 -1.38 -18.29
C LEU A 53 4.12 -1.98 -18.24
N GLU A 54 3.86 -2.96 -19.12
CA GLU A 54 2.60 -3.71 -19.12
C GLU A 54 2.35 -4.47 -17.80
N SER A 55 3.43 -4.89 -17.13
CA SER A 55 3.36 -5.59 -15.86
C SER A 55 4.38 -5.03 -14.87
N LEU A 56 3.89 -4.66 -13.68
CA LEU A 56 4.69 -4.24 -12.55
C LEU A 56 4.46 -5.21 -11.39
N PRO A 57 5.35 -6.20 -11.18
CA PRO A 57 5.26 -7.10 -10.04
C PRO A 57 5.23 -6.29 -8.75
N THR A 58 4.19 -6.51 -7.94
CA THR A 58 3.92 -5.70 -6.75
C THR A 58 3.67 -6.58 -5.53
N GLU A 59 4.41 -6.33 -4.46
CA GLU A 59 4.15 -6.92 -3.14
C GLU A 59 3.59 -5.82 -2.22
N VAL A 60 2.42 -6.05 -1.64
CA VAL A 60 1.79 -5.14 -0.68
C VAL A 60 1.70 -5.80 0.69
N ARG A 61 2.29 -5.17 1.70
CA ARG A 61 2.19 -5.60 3.11
C ARG A 61 1.28 -4.65 3.86
N LEU A 62 0.16 -5.20 4.35
CA LEU A 62 -0.78 -4.46 5.18
C LEU A 62 -0.50 -4.73 6.66
N LYS A 63 -0.33 -3.68 7.45
CA LYS A 63 -0.18 -3.77 8.91
C LYS A 63 -1.21 -2.89 9.59
N ARG A 64 -2.11 -3.46 10.39
CA ARG A 64 -2.94 -2.66 11.30
C ARG A 64 -2.10 -2.19 12.48
N VAL A 65 -2.26 -0.93 12.88
CA VAL A 65 -1.73 -0.49 14.18
C VAL A 65 -2.42 -1.24 15.30
N ARG A 66 -1.66 -1.67 16.32
CA ARG A 66 -2.20 -2.45 17.43
C ARG A 66 -3.06 -1.54 18.31
N HIS A 67 -4.36 -1.82 18.41
CA HIS A 67 -5.22 -1.22 19.43
C HIS A 67 -4.68 -1.62 20.81
N LYS A 68 -4.24 -0.66 21.63
CA LYS A 68 -4.48 -0.81 23.07
C LYS A 68 -5.98 -0.60 23.24
N ALA A 69 -6.63 -1.49 23.97
CA ALA A 69 -8.03 -1.31 24.33
C ALA A 69 -8.16 0.04 25.06
N ASP A 70 -9.05 0.90 24.59
CA ASP A 70 -9.46 2.09 25.33
C ASP A 70 -10.09 1.59 26.63
N ARG A 71 -9.52 2.02 27.77
CA ARG A 71 -10.07 1.65 29.07
C ARG A 71 -11.24 2.58 29.30
N VAL A 72 -12.46 2.07 29.12
CA VAL A 72 -13.68 2.76 29.55
C VAL A 72 -13.51 3.03 31.05
N SER A 73 -13.48 4.32 31.41
CA SER A 73 -13.47 4.81 32.80
C SER A 73 -14.80 5.45 33.09
#